data_AF-A0A392V6Q1-F1
#
_entry.id   AF-A0A392V6Q1-F1
#
_cell.length_a   1.000
_cell.length_b   1.000
_cell.length_c   1.000
_cell.angle_alpha   90.00
_cell.angle_beta   90.00
_cell.angle_gamma   90.00
#
_symmetry.space_group_name_H-M   'P 1'
#
loop_
_entity.id
_entity.type
_entity.pdbx_description
1 polymer ?
#
loop_
_entity_poly.entity_id
_entity_poly.type
_entity_poly.pdbx_seq_one_letter_code
_entity_poly.pdbx_strand_id
1 'polypeptide(L)' 'LVEQVKGLQEKVAELEEKMKSAEVTSIAEEERKADPAGLCADFSRVDLVKTVLDWQGSVMEVSSSQFRNAIA' A
#
# COMPACT_ATOMS: atom_id res chain seq x y z
N LEU A 1 26.47 -11.72 30.80
CA LEU A 1 25.95 -10.46 30.22
C LEU A 1 25.98 -10.48 28.70
N VAL A 2 27.14 -10.67 28.05
CA VAL A 2 27.26 -10.71 26.58
C VAL A 2 26.39 -11.79 25.92
N GLU A 3 26.39 -13.02 26.42
CA GLU A 3 25.54 -14.11 25.87
C GLU A 3 24.04 -13.86 26.05
N GLN A 4 23.64 -13.21 27.16
CA GLN A 4 22.24 -12.85 27.38
C GLN A 4 21.79 -11.75 26.42
N VAL A 5 22.65 -10.77 26.14
CA VAL A 5 22.39 -9.72 25.13
C VAL A 5 22.23 -10.34 23.75
N LYS A 6 23.11 -11.27 23.37
CA LYS A 6 23.01 -11.98 22.09
C LYS A 6 21.70 -12.78 21.97
N GLY A 7 21.34 -13.52 23.01
CA GLY A 7 20.08 -14.27 23.03
C GLY A 7 18.83 -13.39 23.00
N LEU A 8 18.89 -12.18 23.56
CA LEU A 8 17.81 -11.19 23.43
C LEU A 8 17.73 -10.62 22.02
N GLN A 9 18.85 -10.33 21.37
CA GLN A 9 18.87 -9.83 19.98
C GLN A 9 18.25 -10.85 19.01
N GLU A 10 18.56 -12.14 19.16
CA GLU A 10 17.95 -13.20 18.35
C GLU A 10 16.43 -13.27 18.53
N LYS A 11 15.94 -13.15 19.77
CA LYS A 11 14.49 -13.11 20.06
C LYS A 11 13.80 -11.88 19.50
N VAL A 12 14.46 -10.72 19.55
CA VAL A 12 13.92 -9.48 18.96
C VAL A 12 13.80 -9.65 17.45
N ALA A 13 14.82 -10.18 16.78
CA ALA A 13 14.76 -10.44 15.34
C ALA A 13 13.65 -11.43 14.97
N GLU A 14 13.47 -12.51 15.75
CA GLU A 14 12.36 -13.45 15.54
C GLU A 14 10.99 -12.75 15.69
N LEU A 15 10.83 -11.92 16.72
CA LEU A 15 9.60 -11.17 16.96
C LEU A 15 9.31 -10.15 15.85
N GLU A 16 10.32 -9.45 15.35
CA GLU A 16 10.20 -8.52 14.23
C GLU A 16 9.71 -9.22 12.96
N GLU A 17 10.28 -10.38 12.63
CA GLU A 17 9.85 -11.16 11.46
C GLU A 17 8.42 -11.70 11.61
N LYS A 18 8.04 -12.14 12.82
CA LYS A 18 6.66 -12.56 13.13
C LYS A 18 5.69 -11.39 13.02
N MET A 19 6.09 -10.21 13.46
CA MET A 19 5.29 -8.99 13.36
C MET A 19 5.06 -8.59 11.91
N LYS A 20 6.12 -8.58 11.08
CA LYS A 20 6.00 -8.32 9.63
C LYS A 20 5.06 -9.31 8.94
N SER A 21 5.17 -10.60 9.28
CA SER A 21 4.31 -11.64 8.70
C SER A 21 2.85 -11.46 9.11
N ALA A 22 2.60 -11.12 10.37
CA ALA A 22 1.25 -10.83 10.88
C ALA A 22 0.66 -9.57 10.22
N GLU A 23 1.47 -8.53 10.02
CA GLU A 23 1.07 -7.31 9.33
C GLU A 23 0.68 -7.59 7.87
N VAL A 24 1.51 -8.33 7.12
CA VAL A 24 1.19 -8.72 5.74
C VAL A 24 -0.12 -9.50 5.66
N THR A 25 -0.35 -10.42 6.61
CA THR A 25 -1.59 -11.21 6.67
C THR A 25 -2.80 -10.33 6.97
N SER A 26 -2.68 -9.41 7.93
CA SER A 26 -3.75 -8.47 8.29
C SER A 26 -4.11 -7.55 7.13
N ILE A 27 -3.11 -7.06 6.38
CA ILE A 27 -3.35 -6.21 5.21
C ILE A 27 -4.08 -7.00 4.12
N ALA A 28 -3.64 -8.21 3.81
CA ALA A 28 -4.30 -9.03 2.78
C ALA A 28 -5.77 -9.35 3.12
N GLU A 29 -6.09 -9.55 4.40
CA GLU A 29 -7.48 -9.72 4.83
C GLU A 29 -8.31 -8.45 4.65
N GLU A 30 -7.75 -7.29 4.99
CA GLU A 30 -8.41 -5.98 4.81
C GLU A 30 -8.62 -5.67 3.34
N GLU A 31 -7.62 -5.86 2.48
CA GLU A 31 -7.72 -5.68 1.03
C GLU A 31 -8.81 -6.55 0.41
N ARG A 32 -8.92 -7.82 0.83
CA ARG A 32 -9.99 -8.72 0.38
C ARG A 32 -11.39 -8.25 0.82
N LYS A 33 -11.50 -7.58 1.96
CA LYS A 33 -12.76 -6.99 2.43
C LYS A 33 -13.10 -5.70 1.66
N ALA A 34 -12.09 -4.90 1.34
CA ALA A 34 -12.25 -3.66 0.58
C ALA A 34 -12.60 -3.91 -0.89
N ASP A 35 -12.11 -5.02 -1.47
CA ASP A 35 -12.41 -5.45 -2.83
C ASP A 35 -12.96 -6.89 -2.88
N PRO A 36 -14.24 -7.10 -2.49
CA PRO A 36 -14.86 -8.44 -2.50
C PRO A 36 -14.99 -9.03 -3.91
N ALA A 37 -15.05 -8.16 -4.93
CA ALA A 37 -15.18 -8.54 -6.33
C ALA A 37 -13.82 -8.88 -6.97
N GLY A 38 -12.71 -8.57 -6.31
CA GLY A 38 -11.36 -8.82 -6.82
C GLY A 38 -11.00 -7.98 -8.04
N LEU A 39 -11.63 -6.82 -8.23
CA LEU A 39 -11.36 -5.93 -9.36
C LEU A 39 -9.92 -5.41 -9.38
N CYS A 40 -9.31 -5.30 -8.19
CA CYS A 40 -7.95 -4.84 -7.97
C CYS A 40 -7.01 -5.98 -7.56
N ALA A 41 -7.46 -7.23 -7.51
CA ALA A 41 -6.67 -8.36 -7.03
C ALA A 41 -5.45 -8.68 -7.92
N ASP A 42 -5.52 -8.34 -9.20
CA ASP A 42 -4.43 -8.53 -10.16
C ASP A 42 -3.36 -7.42 -10.10
N PHE A 43 -3.63 -6.32 -9.39
CA PHE A 43 -2.69 -5.22 -9.24
C PHE A 43 -1.77 -5.47 -8.05
N SER A 44 -0.47 -5.21 -8.24
CA SER A 44 0.39 -5.01 -7.07
C SER A 44 -0.05 -3.73 -6.34
N ARG A 45 0.09 -3.70 -5.00
CA ARG A 45 -0.22 -2.50 -4.20
C ARG A 45 0.43 -1.23 -4.74
N VAL A 46 1.69 -1.34 -5.19
CA VAL A 46 2.45 -0.21 -5.75
C VAL A 46 1.86 0.23 -7.09
N ASP A 47 1.50 -0.71 -7.95
CA ASP A 47 0.92 -0.41 -9.27
C ASP A 47 -0.48 0.18 -9.15
N LEU A 48 -1.29 -0.31 -8.19
CA LEU A 48 -2.62 0.25 -7.92
C LEU A 48 -2.51 1.72 -7.48
N VAL A 49 -1.64 2.02 -6.50
CA VAL A 49 -1.41 3.39 -6.02
C VAL A 49 -0.93 4.28 -7.15
N LYS A 50 0.04 3.81 -7.95
CA LYS A 50 0.54 4.55 -9.10
C LYS A 50 -0.58 4.87 -10.10
N THR A 51 -1.40 3.87 -10.44
CA THR A 51 -2.52 4.03 -11.40
C THR A 51 -3.53 5.07 -10.91
N VAL A 52 -3.86 5.06 -9.61
CA VAL A 52 -4.77 6.04 -9.02
C VAL A 52 -4.20 7.46 -9.09
N LEU A 53 -2.91 7.64 -8.79
CA LEU A 53 -2.24 8.95 -8.86
C LEU A 53 -2.17 9.48 -10.30
N ASP A 54 -1.83 8.61 -11.26
CA ASP A 54 -1.77 8.96 -12.68
C ASP A 54 -3.15 9.39 -13.21
N TRP A 55 -4.21 8.67 -12.81
CA TRP A 55 -5.58 9.05 -13.13
C TRP A 55 -5.98 10.39 -12.52
N GLN A 56 -5.65 10.64 -11.26
CA GLN A 56 -5.92 11.92 -10.60
C GLN A 56 -5.25 13.10 -11.31
N GLY A 57 -3.98 12.93 -11.73
CA GLY A 57 -3.27 13.94 -12.52
C GLY A 57 -3.97 14.21 -13.85
N SER A 58 -4.37 13.14 -14.57
CA SER A 58 -5.07 13.25 -15.85
C SER A 58 -6.40 13.99 -15.73
N VAL A 59 -7.20 13.69 -14.70
CA VAL A 59 -8.48 14.37 -14.45
C VAL A 59 -8.28 15.85 -14.14
N MET A 60 -7.25 16.18 -13.36
CA MET A 60 -6.91 17.56 -13.04
C MET A 60 -6.51 18.35 -14.29
N GLU A 61 -5.69 17.78 -15.17
CA GLU A 61 -5.28 18.43 -16.43
C GLU A 61 -6.47 18.67 -17.36
N VAL A 62 -7.35 17.67 -17.51
CA VAL A 62 -8.56 17.79 -18.33
C VAL A 62 -9.49 18.87 -17.76
N SER A 63 -9.74 18.87 -16.46
CA SER A 63 -10.61 19.85 -15.81
C SER A 63 -10.05 21.28 -15.93
N SER A 64 -8.74 21.45 -15.73
CA SER A 64 -8.05 22.73 -15.92
C SER A 64 -8.21 23.24 -17.37
N SER A 65 -8.02 22.36 -18.36
CA SER A 65 -8.19 22.71 -19.77
C SER A 65 -9.63 23.09 -20.10
N GLN A 66 -10.61 22.34 -19.58
CA GLN A 66 -12.03 22.65 -19.75
C GLN A 66 -12.39 24.00 -19.13
N PHE A 67 -11.89 24.30 -17.93
CA PHE A 67 -12.09 25.59 -17.28
C PHE A 67 -11.52 26.73 -18.13
N ARG A 68 -10.27 26.61 -18.61
CA ARG A 68 -9.62 27.61 -19.47
C ARG A 68 -10.39 27.84 -20.77
N ASN A 69 -10.95 26.79 -21.36
CA ASN A 69 -11.77 26.91 -22.57
C ASN A 69 -13.13 27.56 -22.31
N ALA A 70 -13.74 27.36 -21.14
CA ALA A 70 -15.05 27.92 -20.81
C ALA A 70 -15.01 29.43 -20.51
N ILE A 71 -13.85 29.96 -20.12
CA ILE A 71 -13.64 31.38 -19.81
C ILE A 71 -13.03 32.18 -20.97
N ALA A 72 -12.68 31.51 -22.08
CA ALA A 72 -12.18 32.13 -23.30
C ALA A 72 -13.32 32.53 -24.23
#